data_AF-A0A9E5YKU5-F1
#
_entry.id   AF-A0A9E5YKU5-F1
#
_cell.length_a   1.000
_cell.length_b   1.000
_cell.length_c   1.000
_cell.angle_alpha   90.00
_cell.angle_beta   90.00
_cell.angle_gamma   90.00
#
_symmetry.space_group_name_H-M   'P 1'
#
loop_
_entity.id
_entity.type
_entity.pdbx_description
1 polymer ?
#
loop_
_entity_poly.entity_id
_entity_poly.type
_entity_poly.pdbx_seq_one_letter_code
_entity_poly.pdbx_strand_id
1 'polypeptide(L)'
;MVTFKYKNRKTNQMEETTIKAVEFVRRFLLHALPKGFVRIRHFGFLANRNRTENLAQIRQLHGLPETEKIVEKSVEEMMLKLTGIDITLCPCCKKGKMQIVAEVPKYTGVCANEIIRPPN
;
A
#
# COMPACT_ATOMS: atom_id res chain seq x y z
N MET A 1 -14.35 -10.03 -28.93
CA MET A 1 -14.31 -9.23 -27.69
C MET A 1 -14.13 -10.19 -26.52
N VAL A 2 -13.54 -9.76 -25.41
CA VAL A 2 -13.35 -10.58 -24.20
C VAL A 2 -13.94 -9.83 -23.01
N THR A 3 -14.82 -10.48 -22.26
CA THR A 3 -15.44 -9.96 -21.05
C THR A 3 -14.89 -10.70 -19.84
N PHE A 4 -14.40 -9.96 -18.83
CA PHE A 4 -13.84 -10.57 -17.62
C PHE A 4 -14.16 -9.74 -16.38
N LYS A 5 -14.24 -10.44 -15.24
CA LYS A 5 -14.40 -9.85 -13.91
C LYS A 5 -13.04 -9.46 -13.34
N TYR A 6 -12.93 -8.26 -12.79
CA TYR A 6 -11.74 -7.81 -12.07
C TYR A 6 -12.14 -7.06 -10.79
N LYS A 7 -11.24 -7.04 -9.81
CA LYS A 7 -11.42 -6.24 -8.59
C LYS A 7 -10.93 -4.81 -8.86
N ASN A 8 -11.84 -3.85 -8.93
CA ASN A 8 -11.47 -2.44 -9.00
C ASN A 8 -10.85 -2.01 -7.67
N ARG A 9 -9.60 -1.56 -7.67
CA ARG A 9 -8.89 -1.21 -6.44
C ARG A 9 -9.35 0.09 -5.77
N LYS A 10 -10.03 0.98 -6.51
CA LYS A 10 -10.56 2.24 -5.94
C LYS A 10 -11.89 2.00 -5.23
N THR A 11 -12.78 1.23 -5.85
CA THR A 11 -14.11 0.91 -5.31
C THR A 11 -14.12 -0.37 -4.49
N ASN A 12 -13.05 -1.19 -4.57
CA ASN A 12 -12.94 -2.55 -4.01
C ASN A 12 -14.02 -3.53 -4.50
N GLN A 13 -14.76 -3.19 -5.56
CA GLN A 13 -15.85 -3.99 -6.13
C GLN A 13 -15.36 -4.91 -7.25
N MET A 14 -16.07 -6.02 -7.45
CA MET A 14 -15.88 -6.86 -8.64
C MET A 14 -16.67 -6.24 -9.79
N GLU A 15 -15.96 -5.72 -10.78
CA GLU A 15 -16.53 -5.10 -11.97
C GLU A 15 -16.28 -6.00 -13.19
N GLU A 16 -17.19 -5.94 -14.16
CA GLU A 16 -17.00 -6.56 -15.46
C GLU A 16 -16.59 -5.51 -16.48
N THR A 17 -15.61 -5.84 -17.32
CA THR A 17 -15.27 -5.01 -18.46
C THR A 17 -15.14 -5.86 -19.71
N THR A 18 -15.45 -5.25 -20.86
CA THR A 18 -15.33 -5.88 -22.17
C THR A 18 -14.32 -5.10 -22.99
N ILE A 19 -13.29 -5.80 -23.47
CA ILE A 19 -12.22 -5.20 -24.28
C ILE A 19 -11.97 -6.03 -25.54
N LYS A 20 -11.23 -5.46 -26.51
CA LYS A 20 -10.78 -6.18 -27.70
C LYS A 20 -9.85 -7.32 -27.30
N ALA A 21 -9.91 -8.45 -28.02
CA ALA A 21 -9.10 -9.63 -27.71
C ALA A 21 -7.59 -9.33 -27.71
N VAL A 22 -7.12 -8.52 -28.66
CA VAL A 22 -5.71 -8.10 -28.75
C VAL A 22 -5.29 -7.30 -27.51
N GLU A 23 -6.14 -6.39 -27.03
CA GLU A 23 -5.86 -5.59 -25.82
C GLU A 23 -5.87 -6.46 -24.56
N PHE A 24 -6.75 -7.47 -24.50
CA PHE A 24 -6.74 -8.45 -23.41
C PHE A 24 -5.44 -9.23 -23.35
N VAL A 25 -4.99 -9.78 -24.48
CA VAL A 25 -3.71 -10.52 -24.56
C VAL A 25 -2.53 -9.61 -24.18
N ARG A 26 -2.50 -8.37 -24.68
CA ARG A 26 -1.46 -7.39 -24.33
C ARG A 26 -1.39 -7.15 -22.82
N ARG A 27 -2.53 -6.88 -22.16
CA ARG A 27 -2.59 -6.66 -20.70
C ARG A 27 -2.23 -7.90 -19.90
N PHE A 28 -2.68 -9.08 -20.34
CA PHE A 28 -2.38 -10.34 -19.69
C PHE A 28 -0.87 -10.64 -19.70
N LEU A 29 -0.22 -10.43 -20.86
CA LEU A 29 1.21 -10.68 -21.01
C LEU A 29 2.09 -9.72 -20.19
N LEU A 30 1.60 -8.54 -19.78
CA LEU A 30 2.32 -7.68 -18.82
C LEU A 30 2.50 -8.35 -17.44
N HIS A 31 1.68 -9.34 -17.11
CA HIS A 31 1.77 -10.10 -15.85
C HIS A 31 2.50 -11.44 -16.02
N ALA A 32 2.80 -11.84 -17.25
CA ALA A 32 3.63 -13.00 -17.54
C ALA A 32 5.10 -12.58 -17.51
N LEU A 33 5.94 -13.35 -16.81
CA LEU A 33 7.37 -13.10 -16.83
C LEU A 33 7.94 -13.56 -18.19
N PRO A 34 8.85 -12.78 -18.82
CA PRO A 34 9.53 -13.22 -20.03
C PRO A 34 10.29 -14.53 -19.80
N LYS A 35 10.51 -15.30 -20.86
CA LYS A 35 11.27 -16.54 -20.79
C LYS A 35 12.65 -16.29 -20.19
N GLY A 36 13.03 -17.11 -19.21
CA GLY A 36 14.30 -16.97 -18.46
C GLY A 36 14.19 -16.16 -17.17
N PHE A 37 13.05 -15.50 -16.92
CA PHE A 37 12.80 -14.81 -15.65
C PHE A 37 11.96 -15.67 -14.71
N VAL A 38 12.39 -15.77 -13.46
CA VAL A 38 11.66 -16.43 -12.38
C VAL A 38 11.06 -15.40 -11.43
N ARG A 39 9.86 -15.66 -10.89
CA ARG A 39 9.32 -14.83 -9.81
C ARG A 39 10.19 -15.05 -8.58
N ILE A 40 10.88 -14.01 -8.11
CA ILE A 40 11.64 -14.09 -6.86
C ILE A 40 10.65 -14.33 -5.73
N ARG A 41 10.69 -15.53 -5.16
CA ARG A 41 10.05 -15.85 -3.90
C ARG A 41 11.18 -15.98 -2.89
N HIS A 42 11.23 -15.08 -1.93
CA HIS A 42 12.21 -15.19 -0.86
C HIS A 42 11.86 -16.38 0.03
N PHE A 43 12.76 -17.35 0.10
CA PHE A 43 12.66 -18.52 0.98
C PHE A 43 13.87 -18.58 1.92
N GLY A 44 13.80 -19.43 2.94
CA GLY A 44 14.85 -19.57 3.94
C GLY A 44 15.02 -18.30 4.76
N PHE A 45 16.25 -17.82 4.91
CA PHE A 45 16.55 -16.74 5.84
C PHE A 45 16.00 -15.36 5.39
N LEU A 46 15.79 -15.15 4.08
CA LEU A 46 15.15 -13.94 3.55
C LEU A 46 13.62 -14.05 3.45
N ALA A 47 13.02 -15.18 3.83
CA ALA A 47 11.57 -15.33 3.82
C ALA A 47 10.92 -14.26 4.72
N ASN A 48 9.83 -13.64 4.26
CA ASN A 48 9.25 -12.47 4.93
C ASN A 48 8.95 -12.69 6.43
N ARG A 49 8.55 -13.92 6.82
CA ARG A 49 8.30 -14.30 8.21
C ARG A 49 9.54 -14.19 9.10
N ASN A 50 10.71 -14.58 8.58
CA ASN A 50 11.95 -14.67 9.35
C ASN A 50 12.95 -13.56 8.98
N ARG A 51 12.63 -12.76 7.96
CA ARG A 51 13.53 -11.77 7.35
C ARG A 51 14.08 -10.79 8.38
N THR A 52 13.24 -10.28 9.28
CA THR A 52 13.64 -9.27 10.26
C THR A 52 14.70 -9.80 11.22
N GLU A 53 14.44 -10.96 11.83
CA GLU A 53 15.35 -11.62 12.78
C GLU A 53 16.67 -12.03 12.10
N ASN A 54 16.59 -12.67 10.94
CA ASN A 54 17.79 -13.12 10.22
C ASN A 54 18.65 -11.95 9.73
N LEU A 55 18.03 -10.86 9.27
CA LEU A 55 18.79 -9.67 8.87
C LEU A 55 19.49 -9.00 10.05
N ALA A 56 18.92 -9.05 11.26
CA ALA A 56 19.60 -8.57 12.46
C ALA A 56 20.82 -9.44 12.78
N GLN A 57 20.67 -10.77 12.77
CA GLN A 57 21.77 -11.71 13.00
C GLN A 57 22.90 -11.58 11.97
N ILE A 58 22.56 -11.46 10.68
CA ILE A 58 23.55 -11.25 9.61
C ILE A 58 24.35 -9.97 9.86
N ARG A 59 23.69 -8.86 10.24
CA ARG A 59 24.40 -7.60 10.53
C ARG A 59 25.36 -7.74 11.70
N GLN A 60 24.94 -8.39 12.78
CA GLN A 60 25.81 -8.67 13.93
C GLN A 60 27.05 -9.48 13.52
N LEU A 61 26.86 -10.56 12.75
CA LEU A 61 27.96 -11.40 12.26
C LEU A 61 28.95 -10.64 11.37
N HIS A 62 28.45 -9.66 10.60
CA HIS A 62 29.27 -8.82 9.73
C HIS A 62 29.83 -7.56 10.42
N GLY A 63 29.60 -7.36 11.71
CA GLY A 63 30.02 -6.15 12.42
C GLY A 63 29.38 -4.86 11.88
N LEU A 64 28.24 -4.97 11.20
CA LEU A 64 27.49 -3.83 10.69
C LEU A 64 26.66 -3.23 11.82
N PRO A 65 26.50 -1.90 11.85
CA PRO A 65 25.61 -1.26 12.81
C PRO A 65 24.18 -1.80 12.62
N GLU A 66 23.42 -1.89 13.71
CA GLU A 66 21.98 -2.15 13.62
C GLU A 66 21.34 -1.07 12.75
N THR A 67 20.33 -1.46 11.97
CA THR A 67 19.57 -0.46 11.21
C THR A 67 18.89 0.44 12.22
N GLU A 68 19.14 1.75 12.09
CA GLU A 68 18.38 2.74 12.83
C GLU A 68 16.91 2.41 12.64
N LYS A 69 16.19 2.20 13.75
CA LYS A 69 14.74 2.14 13.70
C LYS A 69 14.31 3.41 12.98
N ILE A 70 13.54 3.26 11.91
CA ILE A 70 12.91 4.42 11.29
C ILE A 70 12.04 4.99 12.40
N VAL A 71 12.52 6.06 13.03
CA VAL A 71 11.73 6.80 14.00
C VAL A 71 10.49 7.21 13.22
N GLU A 72 9.33 6.82 13.72
CA GLU A 72 8.04 7.27 13.19
C GLU A 72 7.99 8.78 13.41
N LYS A 73 8.60 9.54 12.50
CA LYS A 73 8.44 10.98 12.43
C LYS A 73 6.97 11.24 12.20
N SER A 74 6.42 12.22 12.90
CA SER A 74 5.05 12.62 12.65
C SER A 74 4.94 13.00 11.16
N VAL A 75 3.75 12.82 10.58
CA VAL A 75 3.47 13.22 9.20
C VAL A 75 3.85 14.70 9.00
N GLU A 76 3.68 15.52 10.03
CA GLU A 76 4.01 16.95 10.04
C GLU A 76 5.51 17.17 9.89
N GLU A 77 6.33 16.49 10.71
CA GLU A 77 7.80 16.57 10.63
C GLU A 77 8.33 16.06 9.30
N MET A 78 7.74 14.98 8.78
CA MET A 78 8.13 14.41 7.50
C MET A 78 7.79 15.35 6.34
N MET A 79 6.58 15.91 6.32
CA MET A 79 6.15 16.85 5.30
C MET A 79 6.99 18.13 5.33
N LEU A 80 7.27 18.67 6.51
CA LEU A 80 8.13 19.85 6.65
C LEU A 80 9.54 19.58 6.12
N LYS A 81 10.14 18.42 6.45
CA LYS A 81 11.49 18.07 5.99
C LYS A 81 11.56 17.83 4.47
N LEU A 82 10.56 17.17 3.88
CA LEU A 82 10.57 16.79 2.46
C LEU A 82 10.16 17.94 1.53
N THR A 83 9.20 18.75 1.96
CA THR A 83 8.57 19.76 1.09
C THR A 83 8.88 21.19 1.51
N GLY A 84 9.40 21.40 2.73
CA GLY A 84 9.54 22.73 3.33
C GLY A 84 8.21 23.37 3.75
N ILE A 85 7.09 22.65 3.62
CA ILE A 85 5.75 23.14 3.92
C ILE A 85 5.31 22.59 5.27
N ASP A 86 4.98 23.50 6.18
CA ASP A 86 4.33 23.16 7.45
C ASP A 86 2.84 22.95 7.22
N ILE A 87 2.41 21.68 7.23
CA ILE A 87 1.01 21.28 7.05
C ILE A 87 0.12 21.65 8.25
N THR A 88 0.72 22.07 9.38
CA THR A 88 -0.05 22.55 10.54
C THR A 88 -0.47 24.01 10.37
N LEU A 89 0.09 24.75 9.41
CA LEU A 89 -0.30 26.14 9.15
C LEU A 89 -1.49 26.22 8.18
N CYS A 90 -2.37 27.19 8.42
CA CYS A 90 -3.47 27.47 7.51
C CYS A 90 -2.94 27.86 6.12
N PRO A 91 -3.36 27.18 5.04
CA PRO A 91 -2.88 27.47 3.68
C PRO A 91 -3.29 28.85 3.18
N CYS A 92 -4.35 29.44 3.74
CA CYS A 92 -4.86 30.75 3.35
C CYS A 92 -4.10 31.91 4.00
N CYS A 93 -3.91 31.87 5.32
CA CYS A 93 -3.35 33.00 6.07
C CYS A 93 -1.90 32.81 6.53
N LYS A 94 -1.39 31.57 6.54
CA LYS A 94 -0.03 31.17 6.99
C LYS A 94 0.37 31.63 8.41
N LYS A 95 -0.58 32.14 9.19
CA LYS A 95 -0.36 32.67 10.55
C LYS A 95 -1.01 31.79 11.63
N GLY A 96 -2.17 31.21 11.33
CA GLY A 96 -2.90 30.35 12.26
C GLY A 96 -2.50 28.88 12.13
N LYS A 97 -2.50 28.15 13.24
CA LYS A 97 -2.36 26.69 13.27
C LYS A 97 -3.73 26.03 13.07
N MET A 98 -3.80 25.03 12.19
CA MET A 98 -4.97 24.19 12.00
C MET A 98 -5.16 23.32 13.24
N GLN A 99 -6.40 23.20 13.70
CA GLN A 99 -6.77 22.31 14.80
C GLN A 99 -7.77 21.27 14.31
N ILE A 100 -7.66 20.07 14.85
CA ILE A 100 -8.61 19.00 14.59
C ILE A 100 -9.95 19.41 15.23
N VAL A 101 -10.93 19.75 14.40
CA VAL A 101 -12.27 20.16 14.87
C VAL A 101 -13.22 18.98 15.03
N ALA A 102 -12.99 17.92 14.24
CA ALA A 102 -13.74 16.68 14.32
C ALA A 102 -12.94 15.58 13.60
N GLU A 103 -13.07 14.36 14.07
CA GLU A 103 -12.75 13.19 13.27
C GLU A 103 -13.95 12.86 12.40
N VAL A 104 -13.74 12.67 11.09
CA VAL A 104 -14.78 12.11 10.24
C VAL A 104 -15.06 10.71 10.78
N PRO A 105 -16.27 10.42 11.28
CA PRO A 105 -16.56 9.13 11.88
C PRO A 105 -16.28 8.05 10.84
N LYS A 106 -15.54 7.01 11.25
CA LYS A 106 -15.42 5.80 10.44
C LYS A 106 -16.85 5.35 10.16
N TYR A 107 -17.18 5.11 8.89
CA TYR A 107 -18.51 4.68 8.50
C TYR A 107 -18.93 3.46 9.34
N THR A 108 -19.91 3.65 10.23
CA THR A 108 -20.47 2.63 11.13
C THR A 108 -21.75 2.01 10.60
N GLY A 109 -22.16 2.38 9.38
CA GLY A 109 -23.20 1.64 8.69
C GLY A 109 -22.76 0.19 8.49
N VAL A 110 -23.74 -0.71 8.43
CA VAL A 110 -23.52 -2.12 8.11
C VAL A 110 -22.58 -2.18 6.91
N CYS A 111 -21.43 -2.82 7.09
CA CYS A 111 -20.47 -2.95 5.99
C CYS A 111 -21.24 -3.55 4.82
N ALA A 112 -21.19 -2.98 3.61
CA ALA A 112 -22.11 -3.40 2.53
C ALA A 112 -22.08 -4.93 2.29
N ASN A 113 -20.99 -5.60 2.64
CA ASN A 113 -20.87 -7.07 2.68
C ASN A 113 -21.88 -7.79 3.60
N GLU A 114 -22.24 -7.22 4.75
CA GLU A 114 -23.18 -7.80 5.72
C GLU A 114 -24.65 -7.59 5.30
N ILE A 115 -24.95 -6.54 4.53
CA ILE A 115 -26.29 -6.35 3.93
C ILE A 115 -26.48 -7.32 2.74
N ILE A 116 -25.43 -7.54 1.95
CA ILE A 116 -25.50 -8.33 0.71
C ILE A 116 -25.40 -9.85 0.98
N ARG A 117 -24.87 -10.25 2.14
CA ARG A 117 -24.84 -11.66 2.58
C ARG A 117 -25.28 -11.76 4.04
N PRO A 118 -26.56 -12.02 4.32
CA PRO A 118 -26.95 -12.32 5.69
C PRO A 118 -26.25 -13.61 6.14
N PRO A 119 -25.87 -13.74 7.43
CA PRO A 119 -25.39 -15.01 7.95
C PRO A 119 -26.52 -16.04 7.86
N ASN A 120 -26.17 -17.27 7.47
CA ASN A 120 -27.09 -18.42 7.39
C ASN A 120 -27.92 -18.60 8.66
#